data_AF-V4LDC8-F1
#
_entry.id   AF-V4LDC8-F1
#
_cell.length_a   1.000
_cell.length_b   1.000
_cell.length_c   1.000
_cell.angle_alpha   90.00
_cell.angle_beta   90.00
_cell.angle_gamma   90.00
#
_symmetry.space_group_name_H-M   'P 1'
#
loop_
_entity.id
_entity.type
_entity.pdbx_description
1 polymer ?
#
loop_
_entity_poly.entity_id
_entity_poly.type
_entity_poly.pdbx_seq_one_letter_code
_entity_poly.pdbx_strand_id
1 'polypeptide(L)'
;RDVYKRQVRDPEAKKLELEDRTPRANGLRSLLSEMILGPTRLVRDHLMQMTYIGPLRDIPTRSYRPQVTPDDARWSHGLAAWDLLYNDRRGDLMDEVNVWLSGEDRLRTTYRLERVEFKEIPVPSAIHQMFERGLNEDDIGELQELYLSLATRTEIALRDFEKGILVAPGDVGVGISQMVPVVVASLRKQDGVLGIEQPELHVHPAIQVGMGDLFIKAATGDEDKLTSGKTLLIETHSEHIMLRLLRRVREQTDDEVPPGVLGLTPEDLSVIYVESSVEGVRFRPLRVSPDGDFVDRWPHGFFAERAEELF
;
A
#
# COMPACT_ATOMS: atom_id res chain seq x y z
N ARG A 1 -61.28 -4.21 -54.66
CA ARG A 1 -60.41 -3.31 -55.46
C ARG A 1 -59.08 -3.21 -54.75
N ASP A 2 -58.25 -4.23 -55.01
CA ASP A 2 -56.79 -4.21 -55.22
C ASP A 2 -55.99 -3.24 -54.34
N VAL A 3 -55.37 -3.66 -53.23
CA VAL A 3 -54.14 -4.49 -53.15
C VAL A 3 -53.14 -4.11 -54.25
N TYR A 4 -52.29 -3.10 -53.99
CA TYR A 4 -50.89 -3.01 -54.46
C TYR A 4 -50.23 -1.74 -53.88
N LYS A 5 -49.93 -1.75 -52.57
CA LYS A 5 -48.84 -0.88 -52.06
C LYS A 5 -47.54 -1.61 -52.35
N ARG A 6 -46.92 -1.29 -53.50
CA ARG A 6 -45.53 -1.65 -53.80
C ARG A 6 -44.66 -1.11 -52.66
N GLN A 7 -44.22 -1.99 -51.76
CA GLN A 7 -42.98 -1.74 -51.02
C GLN A 7 -41.87 -1.74 -52.06
N VAL A 8 -41.40 -0.55 -52.44
CA VAL A 8 -40.12 -0.40 -53.13
C VAL A 8 -39.06 -0.80 -52.11
N ARG A 9 -38.77 -2.10 -52.05
CA ARG A 9 -37.67 -2.65 -51.28
C ARG A 9 -36.42 -2.31 -52.07
N ASP A 10 -35.70 -1.31 -51.59
CA ASP A 10 -34.45 -0.85 -52.18
C ASP A 10 -33.46 -2.03 -52.27
N PRO A 11 -33.07 -2.47 -53.48
CA PRO A 11 -32.14 -3.58 -53.65
C PRO A 11 -30.74 -3.25 -53.10
N GLU A 12 -30.36 -1.97 -53.01
CA GLU A 12 -29.09 -1.58 -52.38
C GLU A 12 -29.14 -1.76 -50.86
N ALA A 13 -30.25 -1.41 -50.20
CA ALA A 13 -30.42 -1.63 -48.76
C ALA A 13 -30.33 -3.13 -48.40
N LYS A 14 -30.91 -4.00 -49.22
CA LYS A 14 -30.86 -5.46 -49.02
C LYS A 14 -29.45 -6.03 -49.26
N LYS A 15 -28.70 -5.45 -50.20
CA LYS A 15 -27.32 -5.81 -50.51
C LYS A 15 -26.36 -5.35 -49.41
N LEU A 16 -26.58 -4.14 -48.86
CA LEU A 16 -25.87 -3.63 -47.69
C LEU A 16 -26.12 -4.53 -46.46
N GLU A 17 -27.37 -4.89 -46.17
CA GLU A 17 -27.73 -5.80 -45.08
C GLU A 17 -27.14 -7.22 -45.23
N LEU A 18 -26.99 -7.69 -46.48
CA LEU A 18 -26.37 -8.99 -46.79
C LEU A 18 -24.84 -8.93 -46.68
N GLU A 19 -24.20 -7.84 -47.10
CA GLU A 19 -22.77 -7.58 -46.96
C GLU A 19 -22.37 -7.46 -45.48
N ASP A 20 -23.21 -6.80 -44.68
CA ASP A 20 -23.07 -6.64 -43.22
C ASP A 20 -23.10 -7.97 -42.44
N ARG A 21 -23.72 -9.00 -43.03
CA ARG A 21 -23.87 -10.34 -42.47
C ARG A 21 -22.87 -11.35 -43.00
N THR A 22 -21.94 -10.94 -43.87
CA THR A 22 -20.91 -11.85 -44.34
C THR A 22 -19.95 -12.21 -43.20
N PRO A 23 -19.46 -13.46 -43.13
CA PRO A 23 -18.45 -13.87 -42.14
C PRO A 23 -17.20 -12.98 -42.15
N ARG A 24 -16.86 -12.42 -43.31
CA ARG A 24 -15.75 -11.48 -43.49
C ARG A 24 -16.05 -10.10 -42.86
N ALA A 25 -17.23 -9.54 -43.06
CA ALA A 25 -17.62 -8.28 -42.42
C ALA A 25 -17.70 -8.42 -40.89
N ASN A 26 -18.25 -9.54 -40.40
CA ASN A 26 -18.28 -9.85 -38.97
C ASN A 26 -16.88 -10.09 -38.39
N GLY A 27 -16.01 -10.78 -39.13
CA GLY A 27 -14.61 -10.97 -38.74
C GLY A 27 -13.85 -9.64 -38.65
N LEU A 28 -14.02 -8.76 -39.64
CA LEU A 28 -13.43 -7.42 -39.64
C LEU A 28 -13.97 -6.57 -38.48
N ARG A 29 -15.28 -6.61 -38.21
CA ARG A 29 -15.89 -5.92 -37.07
C ARG A 29 -15.35 -6.42 -35.73
N SER A 30 -15.20 -7.73 -35.56
CA SER A 30 -14.61 -8.31 -34.34
C SER A 30 -13.17 -7.87 -34.17
N LEU A 31 -12.38 -7.90 -35.25
CA LEU A 31 -10.97 -7.49 -35.22
C LEU A 31 -10.82 -6.00 -34.89
N LEU A 32 -11.61 -5.12 -35.52
CA LEU A 32 -11.63 -3.70 -35.20
C LEU A 32 -12.11 -3.45 -33.76
N SER A 33 -13.10 -4.21 -33.28
CA SER A 33 -13.57 -4.11 -31.91
C SER A 33 -12.49 -4.52 -30.92
N GLU A 34 -11.74 -5.60 -31.18
CA GLU A 34 -10.62 -6.00 -30.33
C GLU A 34 -9.44 -5.02 -30.40
N MET A 35 -9.12 -4.48 -31.57
CA MET A 35 -8.06 -3.47 -31.70
C MET A 35 -8.35 -2.19 -30.90
N ILE A 36 -9.62 -1.82 -30.75
CA ILE A 36 -10.03 -0.62 -29.99
C ILE A 36 -10.29 -0.95 -28.51
N LEU A 37 -11.11 -1.97 -28.24
CA LEU A 37 -11.52 -2.33 -26.89
C LEU A 37 -10.47 -3.12 -26.13
N GLY A 38 -9.59 -3.86 -26.83
CA GLY A 38 -8.51 -4.63 -26.22
C GLY A 38 -7.58 -3.76 -25.38
N PRO A 39 -6.91 -2.74 -25.97
CA PRO A 39 -6.08 -1.80 -25.22
C PRO A 39 -6.85 -1.09 -24.11
N THR A 40 -8.10 -0.70 -24.36
CA THR A 40 -8.95 -0.04 -23.36
C THR A 40 -9.23 -0.96 -22.15
N ARG A 41 -9.48 -2.25 -22.38
CA ARG A 41 -9.67 -3.25 -21.31
C ARG A 41 -8.38 -3.47 -20.54
N LEU A 42 -7.23 -3.59 -21.23
CA LEU A 42 -5.93 -3.71 -20.56
C LEU A 42 -5.63 -2.52 -19.66
N VAL A 43 -5.86 -1.29 -20.15
CA VAL A 43 -5.70 -0.07 -19.35
C VAL A 43 -6.67 -0.05 -18.16
N ARG A 44 -7.95 -0.38 -18.38
CA ARG A 44 -8.94 -0.47 -17.30
C ARG A 44 -8.51 -1.48 -16.24
N ASP A 45 -8.13 -2.68 -16.66
CA ASP A 45 -7.76 -3.78 -15.76
C ASP A 45 -6.50 -3.43 -14.96
N HIS A 46 -5.54 -2.74 -15.58
CA HIS A 46 -4.36 -2.21 -14.90
C HIS A 46 -4.73 -1.08 -13.90
N LEU A 47 -5.60 -0.15 -14.29
CA LEU A 47 -6.06 0.92 -13.39
C LEU A 47 -6.89 0.38 -12.22
N MET A 48 -7.65 -0.70 -12.42
CA MET A 48 -8.38 -1.38 -11.34
C MET A 48 -7.46 -2.03 -10.31
N GLN A 49 -6.18 -2.25 -10.61
CA GLN A 49 -5.20 -2.75 -9.65
C GLN A 49 -4.58 -1.63 -8.79
N MET A 50 -4.89 -0.35 -9.10
CA MET A 50 -4.36 0.79 -8.36
C MET A 50 -4.77 0.73 -6.89
N THR A 51 -3.78 0.88 -6.01
CA THR A 51 -3.99 1.05 -4.57
C THR A 51 -3.63 2.48 -4.20
N TYR A 52 -4.51 3.16 -3.47
CA TYR A 52 -4.29 4.53 -3.02
C TYR A 52 -4.32 4.61 -1.50
N ILE A 53 -3.34 5.28 -0.92
CA ILE A 53 -3.23 5.54 0.52
C ILE A 53 -3.23 7.04 0.74
N GLY A 54 -4.23 7.53 1.48
CA GLY A 54 -4.34 8.94 1.84
C GLY A 54 -3.34 9.38 2.92
N PRO A 55 -3.34 10.68 3.25
CA PRO A 55 -2.37 11.30 4.16
C PRO A 55 -2.73 11.03 5.63
N LEU A 56 -4.02 11.08 5.96
CA LEU A 56 -4.55 10.79 7.28
C LEU A 56 -5.10 9.36 7.32
N ARG A 57 -4.32 8.48 7.93
CA ARG A 57 -4.64 7.06 8.07
C ARG A 57 -5.26 6.79 9.43
N ASP A 58 -6.34 6.04 9.43
CA ASP A 58 -7.04 5.61 10.62
C ASP A 58 -6.21 4.55 11.37
N ILE A 59 -6.29 4.62 12.68
CA ILE A 59 -5.61 3.69 13.58
C ILE A 59 -6.66 2.72 14.16
N PRO A 60 -6.44 1.40 14.10
CA PRO A 60 -7.35 0.43 14.69
C PRO A 60 -7.61 0.72 16.17
N THR A 61 -8.88 0.74 16.55
CA THR A 61 -9.28 0.84 17.96
C THR A 61 -9.05 -0.49 18.68
N ARG A 62 -9.09 -0.50 20.02
CA ARG A 62 -8.96 -1.73 20.82
C ARG A 62 -10.08 -2.75 20.60
N SER A 63 -11.18 -2.34 20.00
CA SER A 63 -12.31 -3.22 19.67
C SER A 63 -12.44 -3.41 18.16
N TYR A 64 -11.36 -3.15 17.43
CA TYR A 64 -11.34 -3.20 15.98
C TYR A 64 -11.72 -4.59 15.50
N ARG A 65 -12.72 -4.65 14.61
CA ARG A 65 -13.14 -5.88 13.96
C ARG A 65 -12.63 -5.86 12.52
N PRO A 66 -11.62 -6.70 12.20
CA PRO A 66 -11.06 -6.73 10.87
C PRO A 66 -12.08 -7.26 9.88
N GLN A 67 -12.08 -6.70 8.66
CA GLN A 67 -12.87 -7.23 7.57
C GLN A 67 -12.19 -8.47 7.00
N VAL A 68 -12.96 -9.56 6.86
CA VAL A 68 -12.45 -10.82 6.27
C VAL A 68 -12.49 -10.74 4.74
N THR A 69 -13.50 -10.06 4.20
CA THR A 69 -13.62 -9.83 2.77
C THR A 69 -12.77 -8.61 2.40
N PRO A 70 -11.87 -8.70 1.40
CA PRO A 70 -11.11 -7.54 0.93
C PRO A 70 -12.04 -6.42 0.44
N ASP A 71 -11.78 -5.21 0.91
CA ASP A 71 -12.47 -3.99 0.48
C ASP A 71 -11.41 -2.93 0.15
N ASP A 72 -11.19 -2.72 -1.15
CA ASP A 72 -10.12 -1.85 -1.63
C ASP A 72 -10.36 -0.37 -1.26
N ALA A 73 -11.61 0.03 -1.00
CA ALA A 73 -11.92 1.40 -0.60
C ALA A 73 -11.31 1.77 0.76
N ARG A 74 -11.00 0.78 1.61
CA ARG A 74 -10.39 1.00 2.94
C ARG A 74 -8.89 1.26 2.89
N TRP A 75 -8.25 1.16 1.73
CA TRP A 75 -6.83 1.51 1.58
C TRP A 75 -6.58 3.00 1.73
N SER A 76 -7.51 3.85 1.27
CA SER A 76 -7.38 5.31 1.38
C SER A 76 -7.20 5.76 2.82
N HIS A 77 -7.86 5.11 3.76
CA HIS A 77 -7.76 5.36 5.20
C HIS A 77 -6.80 4.41 5.92
N GLY A 78 -6.15 3.48 5.20
CA GLY A 78 -5.14 2.56 5.74
C GLY A 78 -5.67 1.35 6.52
N LEU A 79 -6.97 1.24 6.81
CA LEU A 79 -7.53 0.10 7.57
C LEU A 79 -7.43 -1.23 6.81
N ALA A 80 -7.47 -1.21 5.47
CA ALA A 80 -7.27 -2.41 4.65
C ALA A 80 -5.92 -3.11 4.92
N ALA A 81 -4.88 -2.35 5.26
CA ALA A 81 -3.59 -2.91 5.61
C ALA A 81 -3.65 -3.73 6.90
N TRP A 82 -4.36 -3.23 7.90
CA TRP A 82 -4.57 -3.94 9.16
C TRP A 82 -5.47 -5.16 8.98
N ASP A 83 -6.49 -5.06 8.14
CA ASP A 83 -7.32 -6.20 7.73
C ASP A 83 -6.47 -7.29 7.07
N LEU A 84 -5.54 -6.91 6.18
CA LEU A 84 -4.64 -7.83 5.50
C LEU A 84 -3.70 -8.54 6.49
N LEU A 85 -3.06 -7.80 7.41
CA LEU A 85 -2.20 -8.35 8.46
C LEU A 85 -2.95 -9.31 9.39
N TYR A 86 -4.21 -9.00 9.69
CA TYR A 86 -5.05 -9.87 10.49
C TYR A 86 -5.36 -11.19 9.76
N ASN A 87 -5.67 -11.11 8.47
CA ASN A 87 -6.03 -12.27 7.66
C ASN A 87 -4.81 -13.07 7.16
N ASP A 88 -3.58 -12.59 7.38
CA ASP A 88 -2.34 -13.30 7.03
C ASP A 88 -2.14 -14.54 7.90
N ARG A 89 -2.73 -15.67 7.50
CA ARG A 89 -2.67 -16.92 8.28
C ARG A 89 -1.27 -17.55 8.31
N ARG A 90 -0.45 -17.32 7.28
CA ARG A 90 0.90 -17.90 7.19
C ARG A 90 1.91 -17.06 7.98
N GLY A 91 1.68 -15.74 8.06
CA GLY A 91 2.57 -14.81 8.74
C GLY A 91 3.65 -14.26 7.81
N ASP A 92 3.73 -14.71 6.57
CA ASP A 92 4.78 -14.33 5.61
C ASP A 92 4.85 -12.80 5.42
N LEU A 93 3.69 -12.14 5.32
CA LEU A 93 3.64 -10.69 5.17
C LEU A 93 3.96 -9.98 6.49
N MET A 94 3.43 -10.48 7.61
CA MET A 94 3.72 -9.92 8.93
C MET A 94 5.22 -9.97 9.25
N ASP A 95 5.87 -11.08 8.92
CA ASP A 95 7.31 -11.27 9.10
C ASP A 95 8.11 -10.29 8.23
N GLU A 96 7.73 -10.10 6.96
CA GLU A 96 8.38 -9.13 6.10
C GLU A 96 8.19 -7.68 6.59
N VAL A 97 6.98 -7.34 7.03
CA VAL A 97 6.70 -6.04 7.66
C VAL A 97 7.55 -5.87 8.91
N ASN A 98 7.70 -6.89 9.74
CA ASN A 98 8.53 -6.86 10.94
C ASN A 98 10.02 -6.69 10.64
N VAL A 99 10.53 -7.32 9.57
CA VAL A 99 11.90 -7.11 9.07
C VAL A 99 12.11 -5.65 8.69
N TRP A 100 11.14 -5.02 8.01
CA TRP A 100 11.21 -3.61 7.65
C TRP A 100 11.08 -2.67 8.84
N LEU A 101 10.16 -2.95 9.77
CA LEU A 101 9.93 -2.14 10.95
C LEU A 101 11.15 -2.14 11.89
N SER A 102 11.75 -3.29 12.15
CA SER A 102 12.80 -3.45 13.19
C SER A 102 14.23 -3.52 12.65
N GLY A 103 14.44 -3.70 11.34
CA GLY A 103 15.77 -3.83 10.75
C GLY A 103 16.64 -2.58 10.94
N GLU A 104 17.91 -2.78 11.29
CA GLU A 104 18.87 -1.69 11.54
C GLU A 104 19.11 -0.82 10.30
N ASP A 105 19.18 -1.44 9.12
CA ASP A 105 19.32 -0.80 7.81
C ASP A 105 17.97 -0.57 7.11
N ARG A 106 16.87 -0.49 7.87
CA ARG A 106 15.50 -0.32 7.37
C ARG A 106 14.85 0.88 8.06
N LEU A 107 13.67 0.71 8.65
CA LEU A 107 12.96 1.78 9.36
C LEU A 107 13.48 1.95 10.79
N ARG A 108 14.19 0.95 11.35
CA ARG A 108 14.85 0.99 12.65
C ARG A 108 13.95 1.48 13.79
N THR A 109 12.72 0.98 13.83
CA THR A 109 11.81 1.20 14.94
C THR A 109 12.09 0.19 16.06
N THR A 110 11.63 0.49 17.27
CA THR A 110 11.70 -0.43 18.42
C THR A 110 10.50 -1.38 18.51
N TYR A 111 9.67 -1.41 17.45
CA TYR A 111 8.40 -2.12 17.44
C TYR A 111 8.43 -3.29 16.46
N ARG A 112 7.72 -4.36 16.83
CA ARG A 112 7.31 -5.43 15.92
C ARG A 112 5.81 -5.71 16.10
N LEU A 113 5.13 -6.03 15.02
CA LEU A 113 3.77 -6.52 15.03
C LEU A 113 3.74 -7.94 15.57
N GLU A 114 2.79 -8.20 16.47
CA GLU A 114 2.51 -9.53 17.02
C GLU A 114 1.02 -9.81 16.92
N ARG A 115 0.70 -11.05 16.55
CA ARG A 115 -0.66 -11.58 16.70
C ARG A 115 -0.82 -12.12 18.11
N VAL A 116 -1.80 -11.59 18.84
CA VAL A 116 -2.07 -11.98 20.23
C VAL A 116 -3.50 -12.48 20.34
N GLU A 117 -3.66 -13.61 21.03
CA GLU A 117 -4.97 -14.19 21.30
C GLU A 117 -5.35 -13.92 22.75
N PHE A 118 -6.56 -13.42 22.95
CA PHE A 118 -7.14 -13.18 24.26
C PHE A 118 -8.40 -14.03 24.43
N LYS A 119 -8.57 -14.60 25.62
CA LYS A 119 -9.83 -15.19 26.07
C LYS A 119 -10.47 -14.24 27.07
N GLU A 120 -11.66 -13.75 26.74
CA GLU A 120 -12.41 -12.87 27.62
C GLU A 120 -13.20 -13.73 28.61
N ILE A 121 -13.00 -13.48 29.91
CA ILE A 121 -13.76 -14.14 30.98
C ILE A 121 -14.86 -13.17 31.43
N PRO A 122 -16.15 -13.43 31.14
CA PRO A 122 -17.23 -12.59 31.62
C PRO A 122 -17.27 -12.58 33.15
N VAL A 123 -17.63 -11.45 33.74
CA VAL A 123 -17.88 -11.34 35.18
C VAL A 123 -19.31 -10.82 35.37
N PRO A 124 -20.20 -11.57 36.03
CA PRO A 124 -19.98 -12.88 36.67
C PRO A 124 -19.99 -14.07 35.67
N SER A 125 -19.21 -15.11 35.95
CA SER A 125 -19.20 -16.41 35.23
C SER A 125 -18.86 -17.57 36.15
N ALA A 126 -19.04 -18.82 35.70
CA ALA A 126 -18.65 -20.02 36.46
C ALA A 126 -17.15 -20.01 36.79
N ILE A 127 -16.30 -19.63 35.82
CA ILE A 127 -14.86 -19.44 36.03
C ILE A 127 -14.63 -18.42 37.15
N HIS A 128 -15.27 -17.25 37.09
CA HIS A 128 -15.13 -16.23 38.13
C HIS A 128 -15.52 -16.74 39.52
N GLN A 129 -16.64 -17.45 39.65
CA GLN A 129 -17.09 -18.02 40.93
C GLN A 129 -16.13 -19.09 41.47
N MET A 130 -15.57 -19.94 40.61
CA MET A 130 -14.56 -20.93 40.98
C MET A 130 -13.30 -20.26 41.55
N PHE A 131 -12.82 -19.19 40.91
CA PHE A 131 -11.67 -18.44 41.42
C PHE A 131 -11.98 -17.69 42.72
N GLU A 132 -13.20 -17.16 42.91
CA GLU A 132 -13.59 -16.50 44.17
C GLU A 132 -13.66 -17.45 45.36
N ARG A 133 -14.22 -18.67 45.18
CA ARG A 133 -14.33 -19.65 46.28
C ARG A 133 -13.05 -20.45 46.55
N GLY A 134 -12.07 -20.37 45.65
CA GLY A 134 -10.88 -21.21 45.63
C GLY A 134 -11.08 -22.51 44.84
N LEU A 135 -10.07 -22.88 44.07
CA LEU A 135 -10.06 -24.09 43.23
C LEU A 135 -9.73 -25.34 44.05
N ASN A 136 -10.53 -26.39 43.88
CA ASN A 136 -10.28 -27.74 44.40
C ASN A 136 -9.89 -28.70 43.27
N GLU A 137 -9.41 -29.90 43.60
CA GLU A 137 -9.03 -30.92 42.59
C GLU A 137 -10.18 -31.30 41.65
N ASP A 138 -11.42 -31.33 42.16
CA ASP A 138 -12.62 -31.64 41.37
C ASP A 138 -12.94 -30.57 40.31
N ASP A 139 -12.46 -29.34 40.50
CA ASP A 139 -12.75 -28.21 39.61
C ASP A 139 -11.88 -28.19 38.35
N ILE A 140 -10.76 -28.93 38.36
CA ILE A 140 -9.75 -28.85 37.29
C ILE A 140 -10.35 -29.26 35.93
N GLY A 141 -11.16 -30.32 35.91
CA GLY A 141 -11.81 -30.80 34.68
C GLY A 141 -12.82 -29.79 34.13
N GLU A 142 -13.71 -29.28 34.99
CA GLU A 142 -14.71 -28.29 34.61
C GLU A 142 -14.06 -26.98 34.17
N LEU A 143 -13.00 -26.53 34.86
CA LEU A 143 -12.25 -25.33 34.50
C LEU A 143 -11.59 -25.45 33.12
N GLN A 144 -11.06 -26.63 32.78
CA GLN A 144 -10.47 -26.89 31.47
C GLN A 144 -11.53 -26.79 30.36
N GLU A 145 -12.70 -27.42 30.56
CA GLU A 145 -13.81 -27.32 29.60
C GLU A 145 -14.30 -25.89 29.45
N LEU A 146 -14.47 -25.16 30.56
CA LEU A 146 -14.87 -23.77 30.55
C LEU A 146 -13.86 -22.88 29.82
N TYR A 147 -12.56 -23.02 30.11
CA TYR A 147 -11.49 -22.27 29.44
C TYR A 147 -11.50 -22.51 27.92
N LEU A 148 -11.67 -23.76 27.49
CA LEU A 148 -11.75 -24.11 26.07
C LEU A 148 -12.99 -23.51 25.40
N SER A 149 -14.12 -23.42 26.12
CA SER A 149 -15.37 -22.82 25.65
C SER A 149 -15.34 -21.29 25.50
N LEU A 150 -14.37 -20.60 26.14
CA LEU A 150 -14.30 -19.15 26.09
C LEU A 150 -14.06 -18.62 24.68
N ALA A 151 -14.79 -17.56 24.35
CA ALA A 151 -14.61 -16.82 23.10
C ALA A 151 -13.16 -16.34 23.02
N THR A 152 -12.48 -16.70 21.93
CA THR A 152 -11.12 -16.27 21.66
C THR A 152 -11.17 -15.14 20.65
N ARG A 153 -10.59 -14.00 20.99
CA ARG A 153 -10.37 -12.89 20.05
C ARG A 153 -8.90 -12.85 19.70
N THR A 154 -8.61 -12.64 18.43
CA THR A 154 -7.27 -12.38 17.96
C THR A 154 -7.15 -10.87 17.73
N GLU A 155 -6.00 -10.29 18.04
CA GLU A 155 -5.70 -8.89 17.75
C GLU A 155 -4.28 -8.76 17.20
N ILE A 156 -4.05 -7.71 16.41
CA ILE A 156 -2.70 -7.29 16.04
C ILE A 156 -2.29 -6.19 17.01
N ALA A 157 -1.21 -6.45 17.73
CA ALA A 157 -0.60 -5.52 18.68
C ALA A 157 0.84 -5.22 18.27
N LEU A 158 1.43 -4.18 18.87
CA LEU A 158 2.84 -3.87 18.71
C LEU A 158 3.59 -4.22 19.99
N ARG A 159 4.68 -4.96 19.85
CA ARG A 159 5.63 -5.24 20.93
C ARG A 159 6.78 -4.24 20.83
N ASP A 160 6.92 -3.41 21.86
CA ASP A 160 8.14 -2.64 22.09
C ASP A 160 9.17 -3.59 22.72
N PHE A 161 10.19 -3.97 21.95
CA PHE A 161 11.18 -4.95 22.43
C PHE A 161 12.24 -4.35 23.35
N GLU A 162 12.42 -3.03 23.37
CA GLU A 162 13.31 -2.37 24.33
C GLU A 162 12.69 -2.35 25.73
N LYS A 163 11.39 -2.07 25.80
CA LYS A 163 10.64 -2.01 27.07
C LYS A 163 10.01 -3.34 27.46
N GLY A 164 9.91 -4.28 26.53
CA GLY A 164 9.26 -5.57 26.74
C GLY A 164 7.74 -5.49 26.93
N ILE A 165 7.10 -4.42 26.46
CA ILE A 165 5.66 -4.18 26.62
C ILE A 165 4.90 -4.42 25.32
N LEU A 166 3.68 -4.94 25.46
CA LEU A 166 2.72 -5.06 24.37
C LEU A 166 1.74 -3.89 24.42
N VAL A 167 1.57 -3.19 23.30
CA VAL A 167 0.75 -1.99 23.20
C VAL A 167 -0.18 -2.08 22.00
N ALA A 168 -1.36 -1.46 22.09
CA ALA A 168 -2.27 -1.41 20.95
C ALA A 168 -1.78 -0.39 19.91
N PRO A 169 -2.21 -0.49 18.63
CA PRO A 169 -1.89 0.52 17.62
C PRO A 169 -2.25 1.95 18.03
N GLY A 170 -3.30 2.14 18.83
CA GLY A 170 -3.70 3.45 19.36
C GLY A 170 -2.81 4.02 20.47
N ASP A 171 -1.92 3.21 21.06
CA ASP A 171 -1.10 3.61 22.23
C ASP A 171 0.35 3.94 21.86
N VAL A 172 0.77 3.70 20.61
CA VAL A 172 2.11 4.05 20.12
C VAL A 172 2.14 5.47 19.56
N GLY A 173 3.35 5.99 19.32
CA GLY A 173 3.51 7.27 18.63
C GLY A 173 2.78 7.25 17.28
N VAL A 174 1.97 8.29 17.02
CA VAL A 174 1.06 8.36 15.86
C VAL A 174 1.75 8.02 14.54
N GLY A 175 3.00 8.47 14.35
CA GLY A 175 3.79 8.16 13.15
C GLY A 175 4.02 6.66 12.92
N ILE A 176 4.20 5.84 13.96
CA ILE A 176 4.40 4.39 13.81
C ILE A 176 3.14 3.75 13.24
N SER A 177 1.97 4.03 13.83
CA SER A 177 0.71 3.45 13.37
C SER A 177 0.26 3.96 12.01
N GLN A 178 0.53 5.23 11.70
CA GLN A 178 0.25 5.79 10.36
C GLN A 178 1.22 5.28 9.29
N MET A 179 2.41 4.82 9.67
CA MET A 179 3.37 4.24 8.73
C MET A 179 3.04 2.79 8.36
N VAL A 180 2.46 2.00 9.27
CA VAL A 180 2.17 0.57 9.01
C VAL A 180 1.41 0.35 7.69
N PRO A 181 0.34 1.10 7.36
CA PRO A 181 -0.33 0.93 6.07
C PRO A 181 0.56 1.17 4.84
N VAL A 182 1.49 2.12 4.91
CA VAL A 182 2.47 2.42 3.84
C VAL A 182 3.42 1.23 3.66
N VAL A 183 3.92 0.66 4.76
CA VAL A 183 4.81 -0.51 4.75
C VAL A 183 4.09 -1.72 4.18
N VAL A 184 2.88 -2.01 4.66
CA VAL A 184 2.08 -3.14 4.21
C VAL A 184 1.74 -3.04 2.73
N ALA A 185 1.32 -1.87 2.24
CA ALA A 185 1.00 -1.69 0.81
C ALA A 185 2.22 -1.86 -0.09
N SER A 186 3.38 -1.37 0.36
CA SER A 186 4.66 -1.48 -0.35
C SER A 186 5.11 -2.94 -0.48
N LEU A 187 4.83 -3.76 0.54
CA LEU A 187 5.27 -5.17 0.61
C LEU A 187 4.24 -6.17 0.08
N ARG A 188 2.95 -5.80 -0.01
CA ARG A 188 1.88 -6.66 -0.52
C ARG A 188 2.16 -7.11 -1.97
N LYS A 189 1.91 -8.38 -2.26
CA LYS A 189 1.93 -8.93 -3.63
C LYS A 189 0.73 -8.48 -4.46
N GLN A 190 0.84 -7.32 -5.07
CA GLN A 190 -0.21 -6.71 -5.90
C GLN A 190 0.46 -5.85 -6.96
N ASP A 191 0.29 -6.19 -8.24
CA ASP A 191 0.79 -5.38 -9.35
C ASP A 191 0.00 -4.07 -9.47
N GLY A 192 0.50 -3.15 -10.29
CA GLY A 192 -0.20 -1.91 -10.63
C GLY A 192 0.43 -0.67 -10.02
N VAL A 193 -0.39 0.36 -9.83
CA VAL A 193 0.04 1.67 -9.32
C VAL A 193 -0.23 1.76 -7.82
N LEU A 194 0.79 2.11 -7.04
CA LEU A 194 0.67 2.42 -5.62
C LEU A 194 0.79 3.94 -5.42
N GLY A 195 -0.35 4.59 -5.19
CA GLY A 195 -0.43 6.00 -4.85
C GLY A 195 -0.33 6.22 -3.34
N ILE A 196 0.58 7.10 -2.89
CA ILE A 196 0.80 7.37 -1.46
C ILE A 196 0.90 8.88 -1.24
N GLU A 197 -0.01 9.43 -0.45
CA GLU A 197 0.04 10.83 -0.05
C GLU A 197 0.73 11.02 1.31
N GLN A 198 1.67 11.96 1.36
CA GLN A 198 2.37 12.42 2.56
C GLN A 198 2.79 11.26 3.48
N PRO A 199 3.57 10.26 2.99
CA PRO A 199 4.02 9.13 3.81
C PRO A 199 4.81 9.57 5.05
N GLU A 200 5.43 10.75 5.02
CA GLU A 200 6.23 11.32 6.08
C GLU A 200 5.45 11.93 7.26
N LEU A 201 4.12 12.10 7.12
CA LEU A 201 3.32 12.82 8.09
C LEU A 201 3.42 12.20 9.50
N HIS A 202 3.77 13.02 10.50
CA HIS A 202 4.00 12.61 11.90
C HIS A 202 5.15 11.60 12.13
N VAL A 203 5.99 11.35 11.13
CA VAL A 203 7.10 10.39 11.21
C VAL A 203 8.43 11.10 11.40
N HIS A 204 9.28 10.55 12.25
CA HIS A 204 10.62 11.10 12.52
C HIS A 204 11.51 11.07 11.26
N PRO A 205 12.33 12.11 10.98
CA PRO A 205 13.23 12.17 9.82
C PRO A 205 14.04 10.91 9.53
N ALA A 206 14.63 10.30 10.55
CA ALA A 206 15.42 9.07 10.41
C ALA A 206 14.62 7.91 9.78
N ILE A 207 13.34 7.79 10.11
CA ILE A 207 12.44 6.76 9.56
C ILE A 207 12.08 7.10 8.11
N GLN A 208 11.91 8.39 7.78
CA GLN A 208 11.63 8.85 6.41
C GLN A 208 12.74 8.46 5.43
N VAL A 209 14.00 8.47 5.88
CA VAL A 209 15.13 7.92 5.08
C VAL A 209 14.91 6.44 4.78
N GLY A 210 14.52 5.64 5.77
CA GLY A 210 14.21 4.22 5.56
C GLY A 210 13.03 3.98 4.62
N MET A 211 12.03 4.89 4.59
CA MET A 211 10.93 4.82 3.62
C MET A 211 11.42 4.96 2.17
N GLY A 212 12.45 5.77 1.91
CA GLY A 212 13.05 5.87 0.57
C GLY A 212 13.53 4.51 0.06
N ASP A 213 14.20 3.72 0.91
CA ASP A 213 14.65 2.37 0.56
C ASP A 213 13.47 1.39 0.39
N LEU A 214 12.41 1.54 1.20
CA LEU A 214 11.18 0.75 1.07
C LEU A 214 10.51 1.00 -0.28
N PHE A 215 10.48 2.24 -0.74
CA PHE A 215 9.88 2.59 -2.03
C PHE A 215 10.67 2.03 -3.21
N ILE A 216 12.00 2.07 -3.14
CA ILE A 216 12.85 1.38 -4.13
C ILE A 216 12.53 -0.11 -4.14
N LYS A 217 12.43 -0.73 -2.96
CA LYS A 217 12.05 -2.16 -2.85
C LYS A 217 10.71 -2.46 -3.52
N ALA A 218 9.69 -1.65 -3.25
CA ALA A 218 8.37 -1.83 -3.84
C ALA A 218 8.36 -1.62 -5.36
N ALA A 219 9.20 -0.71 -5.88
CA ALA A 219 9.32 -0.43 -7.30
C ALA A 219 10.03 -1.57 -8.06
N THR A 220 11.20 -1.99 -7.57
CA THR A 220 12.00 -3.05 -8.21
C THR A 220 11.37 -4.43 -8.07
N GLY A 221 10.67 -4.68 -6.96
CA GLY A 221 10.14 -5.99 -6.63
C GLY A 221 11.20 -6.98 -6.15
N ASP A 222 10.81 -8.24 -6.06
CA ASP A 222 11.65 -9.39 -5.75
C ASP A 222 10.99 -10.61 -6.38
N GLU A 223 11.65 -11.28 -7.32
CA GLU A 223 11.09 -12.53 -7.87
C GLU A 223 11.03 -13.64 -6.80
N ASP A 224 11.90 -13.57 -5.77
CA ASP A 224 12.02 -14.56 -4.70
C ASP A 224 11.23 -14.19 -3.42
N LYS A 225 10.64 -12.99 -3.31
CA LYS A 225 9.87 -12.53 -2.12
C LYS A 225 8.45 -12.05 -2.48
N LEU A 226 7.68 -11.60 -1.48
CA LEU A 226 6.26 -11.24 -1.66
C LEU A 226 6.04 -9.97 -2.50
N THR A 227 7.08 -9.25 -2.95
CA THR A 227 6.94 -8.00 -3.68
C THR A 227 7.00 -8.20 -5.20
N SER A 228 5.87 -8.01 -5.90
CA SER A 228 5.92 -7.72 -7.33
C SER A 228 6.22 -6.24 -7.57
N GLY A 229 7.01 -5.92 -8.61
CA GLY A 229 7.39 -4.55 -8.94
C GLY A 229 6.18 -3.68 -9.26
N LYS A 230 6.07 -2.51 -8.62
CA LYS A 230 4.93 -1.59 -8.74
C LYS A 230 5.39 -0.25 -9.30
N THR A 231 4.46 0.47 -9.92
CA THR A 231 4.68 1.89 -10.21
C THR A 231 4.24 2.70 -9.00
N LEU A 232 5.16 3.45 -8.38
CA LEU A 232 4.82 4.28 -7.23
C LEU A 232 4.51 5.72 -7.68
N LEU A 233 3.44 6.29 -7.14
CA LEU A 233 3.12 7.70 -7.25
C LEU A 233 3.08 8.28 -5.84
N ILE A 234 4.10 9.06 -5.48
CA ILE A 234 4.28 9.54 -4.11
C ILE A 234 4.17 11.06 -4.10
N GLU A 235 3.22 11.57 -3.32
CA GLU A 235 3.19 12.98 -2.94
C GLU A 235 3.94 13.14 -1.62
N THR A 236 5.00 13.95 -1.59
CA THR A 236 5.80 14.14 -0.39
C THR A 236 6.36 15.57 -0.31
N HIS A 237 6.47 16.06 0.91
CA HIS A 237 7.20 17.25 1.31
C HIS A 237 8.49 16.90 2.05
N SER A 238 8.87 15.63 2.09
CA SER A 238 10.06 15.17 2.82
C SER A 238 11.33 15.35 2.01
N GLU A 239 12.24 16.19 2.52
CA GLU A 239 13.58 16.29 1.96
C GLU A 239 14.36 15.00 2.19
N HIS A 240 14.09 14.30 3.30
CA HIS A 240 14.78 13.07 3.66
C HIS A 240 14.47 11.92 2.71
N ILE A 241 13.22 11.79 2.26
CA ILE A 241 12.85 10.81 1.22
C ILE A 241 13.56 11.17 -0.08
N MET A 242 13.47 12.44 -0.52
CA MET A 242 14.09 12.88 -1.78
C MET A 242 15.61 12.67 -1.79
N LEU A 243 16.30 13.14 -0.76
CA LEU A 243 17.76 12.98 -0.60
C LEU A 243 18.16 11.51 -0.54
N ARG A 244 17.34 10.64 0.05
CA ARG A 244 17.64 9.20 0.06
C ARG A 244 17.56 8.60 -1.34
N LEU A 245 16.53 8.92 -2.11
CA LEU A 245 16.38 8.43 -3.49
C LEU A 245 17.54 8.92 -4.37
N LEU A 246 17.86 10.21 -4.29
CA LEU A 246 19.00 10.82 -4.98
C LEU A 246 20.33 10.18 -4.61
N ARG A 247 20.56 9.94 -3.33
CA ARG A 247 21.75 9.21 -2.85
C ARG A 247 21.84 7.80 -3.45
N ARG A 248 20.73 7.09 -3.60
CA ARG A 248 20.71 5.75 -4.23
C ARG A 248 20.99 5.80 -5.72
N VAL A 249 20.58 6.87 -6.39
CA VAL A 249 20.98 7.13 -7.79
C VAL A 249 22.49 7.29 -7.92
N ARG A 250 23.09 8.11 -7.05
CA ARG A 250 24.54 8.30 -7.03
C ARG A 250 25.28 7.00 -6.72
N GLU A 251 24.94 6.33 -5.63
CA GLU A 251 25.60 5.09 -5.21
C GLU A 251 25.48 3.98 -6.27
N GLN A 252 24.34 3.92 -7.00
CA GLN A 252 24.16 2.99 -8.11
C GLN A 252 25.01 3.34 -9.34
N THR A 253 25.20 4.63 -9.61
CA THR A 253 26.02 5.10 -10.72
C THR A 253 27.52 4.90 -10.45
N ASP A 254 27.94 5.10 -9.19
CA ASP A 254 29.33 4.96 -8.75
C ASP A 254 29.72 3.49 -8.43
N ASP A 255 28.80 2.52 -8.60
CA ASP A 255 28.96 1.12 -8.16
C ASP A 255 29.29 0.97 -6.65
N GLU A 256 28.79 1.89 -5.83
CA GLU A 256 29.00 1.98 -4.37
C GLU A 256 27.79 1.53 -3.54
N VAL A 257 26.76 0.94 -4.15
CA VAL A 257 25.57 0.45 -3.42
C VAL A 257 25.99 -0.61 -2.39
N PRO A 258 25.63 -0.43 -1.10
CA PRO A 258 25.98 -1.42 -0.09
C PRO A 258 25.37 -2.81 -0.38
N PRO A 259 26.03 -3.91 0.04
CA PRO A 259 25.49 -5.25 -0.13
C PRO A 259 24.08 -5.41 0.47
N GLY A 260 23.15 -6.00 -0.28
CA GLY A 260 21.77 -6.25 0.18
C GLY A 260 20.85 -5.02 0.16
N VAL A 261 21.32 -3.92 -0.41
CA VAL A 261 20.55 -2.70 -0.69
C VAL A 261 20.26 -2.62 -2.20
N LEU A 262 19.12 -2.04 -2.55
CA LEU A 262 18.76 -1.79 -3.94
C LEU A 262 19.13 -0.35 -4.31
N GLY A 263 19.80 -0.20 -5.45
CA GLY A 263 20.05 1.10 -6.06
C GLY A 263 18.90 1.55 -6.96
N LEU A 264 19.07 2.71 -7.57
CA LEU A 264 18.11 3.33 -8.48
C LEU A 264 18.88 3.92 -9.65
N THR A 265 18.37 3.87 -10.87
CA THR A 265 18.94 4.64 -11.99
C THR A 265 18.18 5.96 -12.17
N PRO A 266 18.77 6.99 -12.81
CA PRO A 266 18.05 8.23 -13.11
C PRO A 266 16.74 8.00 -13.88
N GLU A 267 16.67 6.95 -14.71
CA GLU A 267 15.50 6.58 -15.50
C GLU A 267 14.35 6.00 -14.66
N ASP A 268 14.66 5.43 -13.50
CA ASP A 268 13.67 4.86 -12.58
C ASP A 268 12.97 5.95 -11.74
N LEU A 269 13.49 7.19 -11.73
CA LEU A 269 13.02 8.29 -10.88
C LEU A 269 12.51 9.49 -11.68
N SER A 270 11.23 9.80 -11.54
CA SER A 270 10.63 11.03 -12.05
C SER A 270 10.26 11.96 -10.91
N VAL A 271 10.80 13.19 -10.92
CA VAL A 271 10.50 14.21 -9.91
C VAL A 271 9.73 15.35 -10.57
N ILE A 272 8.55 15.66 -10.03
CA ILE A 272 7.68 16.74 -10.50
C ILE A 272 7.45 17.71 -9.36
N TYR A 273 7.98 18.92 -9.49
CA TYR A 273 7.72 20.00 -8.54
C TYR A 273 6.39 20.69 -8.88
N VAL A 274 5.53 20.80 -7.87
CA VAL A 274 4.21 21.44 -8.00
C VAL A 274 4.27 22.82 -7.37
N GLU A 275 4.17 23.86 -8.18
CA GLU A 275 4.25 25.26 -7.76
C GLU A 275 2.88 25.92 -7.83
N SER A 276 2.41 26.46 -6.71
CA SER A 276 1.22 27.31 -6.70
C SER A 276 1.60 28.74 -7.09
N SER A 277 0.96 29.28 -8.13
CA SER A 277 1.14 30.67 -8.57
C SER A 277 -0.19 31.42 -8.64
N VAL A 278 -0.14 32.74 -8.77
CA VAL A 278 -1.34 33.60 -8.91
C VAL A 278 -2.17 33.20 -10.14
N GLU A 279 -1.53 32.62 -11.17
CA GLU A 279 -2.16 32.16 -12.41
C GLU A 279 -2.65 30.70 -12.35
N GLY A 280 -2.45 30.01 -11.23
CA GLY A 280 -2.80 28.60 -11.04
C GLY A 280 -1.60 27.71 -10.69
N VAL A 281 -1.83 26.39 -10.70
CA VAL A 281 -0.82 25.38 -10.38
C VAL A 281 0.04 25.06 -11.60
N ARG A 282 1.37 25.14 -11.45
CA ARG A 282 2.34 24.80 -12.49
C ARG A 282 3.12 23.55 -12.08
N PHE A 283 3.21 22.58 -12.99
CA PHE A 283 3.99 21.36 -12.80
C PHE A 283 5.32 21.52 -13.54
N ARG A 284 6.44 21.37 -12.82
CA ARG A 284 7.80 21.47 -13.37
C ARG A 284 8.53 20.16 -13.17
N PRO A 285 8.85 19.41 -14.23
CA PRO A 285 9.72 18.25 -14.11
C PRO A 285 11.14 18.71 -13.71
N LEU A 286 11.73 18.04 -12.73
CA LEU A 286 13.11 18.24 -12.29
C LEU A 286 13.93 17.03 -12.71
N ARG A 287 14.94 17.26 -13.56
CA ARG A 287 15.79 16.17 -14.07
C ARG A 287 16.84 15.81 -13.03
N VAL A 288 17.01 14.51 -12.84
CA VAL A 288 18.03 13.92 -11.96
C VAL A 288 19.25 13.55 -12.81
N SER A 289 20.44 13.93 -12.35
CA SER A 289 21.72 13.57 -12.95
C SER A 289 22.22 12.21 -12.44
N PRO A 290 23.15 11.55 -13.16
CA PRO A 290 23.79 10.33 -12.67
C PRO A 290 24.52 10.51 -11.33
N ASP A 291 25.03 11.72 -11.04
CA ASP A 291 25.69 12.05 -9.77
C ASP A 291 24.71 12.13 -8.57
N GLY A 292 23.41 11.91 -8.80
CA GLY A 292 22.37 12.00 -7.78
C GLY A 292 21.99 13.44 -7.41
N ASP A 293 22.28 14.42 -8.27
CA ASP A 293 21.89 15.82 -8.08
C ASP A 293 20.82 16.25 -9.09
N PHE A 294 20.10 17.33 -8.78
CA PHE A 294 19.21 17.96 -9.76
C PHE A 294 20.00 18.76 -10.80
N VAL A 295 19.73 18.52 -12.08
CA VAL A 295 20.26 19.33 -13.18
C VAL A 295 19.59 20.71 -13.19
N ASP A 296 18.30 20.75 -12.85
CA ASP A 296 17.49 21.94 -12.83
C ASP A 296 17.55 22.62 -11.46
N ARG A 297 17.58 23.96 -11.43
CA ARG A 297 17.58 24.70 -10.16
C ARG A 297 16.27 24.48 -9.43
N TRP A 298 16.35 24.08 -8.16
CA TRP A 298 15.17 23.91 -7.32
C TRP A 298 14.39 25.23 -7.18
N PRO A 299 13.07 25.27 -7.47
CA PRO A 299 12.29 26.50 -7.41
C PRO A 299 11.92 26.83 -5.95
N HIS A 300 12.55 27.85 -5.37
CA HIS A 300 12.33 28.37 -4.01
C HIS A 300 12.41 27.36 -2.83
N GLY A 301 13.05 27.78 -1.75
CA GLY A 301 12.71 27.33 -0.40
C GLY A 301 13.31 26.02 0.12
N PHE A 302 13.17 24.89 -0.57
CA PHE A 302 13.34 23.59 0.09
C PHE A 302 14.75 23.32 0.68
N PHE A 303 15.81 23.48 -0.12
CA PHE A 303 17.20 23.37 0.37
C PHE A 303 17.81 24.73 0.76
N ALA A 304 17.27 25.83 0.21
CA ALA A 304 17.84 27.17 0.34
C ALA A 304 17.41 27.88 1.64
N GLU A 305 16.16 27.72 2.09
CA GLU A 305 15.71 28.28 3.38
C GLU A 305 16.50 27.66 4.54
N ARG A 306 16.86 26.38 4.44
CA ARG A 306 17.68 25.72 5.46
C ARG A 306 19.09 26.30 5.54
N ALA A 307 19.66 26.77 4.42
CA ALA A 307 20.93 27.46 4.42
C ALA A 307 20.83 28.87 5.03
N GLU A 308 19.72 29.58 4.79
CA GLU A 308 19.45 30.89 5.43
C GLU A 308 19.20 30.78 6.95
N GLU A 309 18.75 29.63 7.45
CA GLU A 309 18.61 29.37 8.90
C GLU A 309 19.92 28.88 9.57
N LEU A 310 20.92 28.47 8.79
CA LEU A 310 22.21 27.96 9.27
C LEU A 310 23.34 29.01 9.25
N PHE A 311 23.13 30.16 8.60
CA PHE A 311 24.12 31.22 8.39
C PHE A 311 23.52 32.61 8.62
#